data_AF-A0A160F7S7-F1
#
_entry.id   AF-A0A160F7S7-F1
#
_cell.length_a   1.000
_cell.length_b   1.000
_cell.length_c   1.000
_cell.angle_alpha   90.00
_cell.angle_beta   90.00
_cell.angle_gamma   90.00
#
_symmetry.space_group_name_H-M   'P 1'
#
loop_
_entity.id
_entity.type
_entity.pdbx_description
1 polymer ?
#
loop_
_entity_poly.entity_id
_entity_poly.type
_entity_poly.pdbx_seq_one_letter_code
_entity_poly.pdbx_strand_id
1 'polypeptide(L)' 'MVQKAEIGNIIEFKNGLRGIVEKVNENSVIVDLTYMENYKELDLQERTVVNHKNYKIIE' A
#
# COMPACT_ATOMS: atom_id res chain seq x y z
N MET A 1 5.24 -2.53 19.30
CA MET A 1 4.76 -3.55 18.33
C MET A 1 4.43 -2.82 17.05
N VAL A 2 4.88 -3.29 15.88
CA VAL A 2 4.51 -2.64 14.60
C VAL A 2 3.08 -3.05 14.28
N GLN A 3 2.17 -2.09 14.14
CA GLN A 3 0.80 -2.39 13.74
C GLN A 3 0.81 -2.87 12.28
N LYS A 4 0.34 -4.09 12.05
CA LYS A 4 0.20 -4.65 10.70
C LYS A 4 -1.10 -4.12 10.10
N ALA A 5 -1.05 -3.78 8.82
CA ALA A 5 -2.23 -3.37 8.08
C ALA A 5 -3.10 -4.59 7.80
N GLU A 6 -4.41 -4.38 7.78
CA GLU A 6 -5.42 -5.37 7.44
C GLU A 6 -5.94 -5.12 6.03
N ILE A 7 -6.65 -6.10 5.48
CA ILE A 7 -7.29 -5.95 4.17
C ILE A 7 -8.29 -4.79 4.24
N GLY A 8 -8.21 -3.88 3.28
CA GLY A 8 -9.03 -2.67 3.21
C GLY A 8 -8.38 -1.42 3.84
N ASN A 9 -7.32 -1.56 4.65
CA ASN A 9 -6.62 -0.38 5.15
C ASN A 9 -5.93 0.40 4.03
N ILE A 10 -5.83 1.72 4.22
CA ILE A 10 -5.04 2.59 3.37
C ILE A 10 -3.67 2.77 4.01
N ILE A 11 -2.62 2.54 3.23
CA ILE A 11 -1.25 2.74 3.67
C ILE A 11 -0.54 3.78 2.81
N GLU A 12 0.34 4.56 3.44
CA GLU A 12 1.27 5.45 2.77
C GLU A 12 2.68 4.85 2.80
N PHE A 13 3.35 4.81 1.64
CA PHE A 13 4.69 4.26 1.47
C PHE A 13 5.49 5.08 0.46
N LYS A 14 6.81 4.84 0.37
CA LYS A 14 7.73 5.58 -0.52
C LYS A 14 7.55 7.11 -0.48
N ASN A 15 7.29 7.66 0.71
CA ASN A 15 7.13 9.11 0.96
C ASN A 15 6.07 9.80 0.10
N GLY A 16 4.88 9.19 -0.02
CA GLY A 16 3.70 9.87 -0.57
C GLY A 16 2.82 9.00 -1.47
N LEU A 17 3.27 7.81 -1.86
CA LEU A 17 2.41 6.85 -2.54
C LEU A 17 1.41 6.27 -1.54
N ARG A 18 0.15 6.17 -1.96
CA ARG A 18 -0.93 5.63 -1.16
C ARG A 18 -1.60 4.49 -1.91
N GLY A 19 -2.17 3.56 -1.17
CA GLY A 19 -3.01 2.54 -1.76
C GLY A 19 -3.69 1.68 -0.73
N ILE A 20 -4.62 0.86 -1.20
CA ILE A 20 -5.48 0.02 -0.39
C ILE A 20 -4.86 -1.37 -0.28
N VAL A 21 -4.79 -1.93 0.93
CA VAL A 21 -4.29 -3.29 1.16
C VAL A 21 -5.30 -4.31 0.64
N GLU A 22 -4.92 -5.08 -0.37
CA GLU A 22 -5.73 -6.21 -0.87
C GLU A 22 -5.37 -7.53 -0.20
N LYS A 23 -4.09 -7.70 0.18
CA LYS A 23 -3.60 -8.95 0.77
C LYS A 23 -2.50 -8.69 1.78
N VAL A 24 -2.56 -9.45 2.88
CA VAL A 24 -1.53 -9.45 3.92
C VAL A 24 -0.76 -10.78 3.86
N ASN A 25 0.56 -10.69 3.77
CA ASN A 25 1.49 -11.81 3.88
C ASN A 25 2.27 -11.69 5.19
N GLU A 26 3.13 -12.67 5.49
CA GLU A 26 3.90 -12.67 6.74
C GLU A 26 4.82 -11.44 6.89
N ASN A 27 5.47 -11.05 5.79
CA ASN A 27 6.51 -10.01 5.75
C ASN A 27 6.13 -8.78 4.92
N SER A 28 4.99 -8.81 4.24
CA SER A 28 4.60 -7.77 3.27
C SER A 28 3.09 -7.70 3.10
N VAL A 29 2.64 -6.62 2.47
CA VAL A 29 1.27 -6.43 1.99
C VAL A 29 1.29 -6.20 0.48
N ILE A 30 0.23 -6.65 -0.19
CA ILE A 30 -0.06 -6.27 -1.58
C ILE A 30 -1.03 -5.11 -1.53
N VAL A 31 -0.70 -4.06 -2.26
CA VAL A 31 -1.39 -2.78 -2.26
C VAL A 31 -1.88 -2.47 -3.65
N ASP A 32 -3.14 -2.09 -3.77
CA ASP A 32 -3.76 -1.56 -4.98
C ASP A 32 -3.56 -0.03 -5.04
N LEU A 33 -2.98 0.43 -6.16
CA LEU A 33 -2.67 1.83 -6.45
C LEU A 33 -3.72 2.51 -7.33
N THR A 34 -4.70 1.76 -7.85
CA THR A 34 -5.81 2.32 -8.64
C THR A 34 -6.69 3.26 -7.81
N TYR A 35 -6.56 3.21 -6.48
CA TYR A 35 -7.08 4.20 -5.55
C TYR A 35 -6.60 5.64 -5.82
N MET A 36 -5.37 5.82 -6.33
CA MET A 36 -4.85 7.13 -6.69
C MET A 36 -5.26 7.48 -8.11
N GLU A 37 -6.09 8.50 -8.33
CA GLU A 37 -6.59 8.87 -9.67
C GLU A 37 -5.47 9.09 -10.72
N ASN A 38 -4.29 9.53 -10.27
CA ASN A 38 -3.12 9.82 -11.09
C ASN A 38 -2.15 8.62 -11.28
N TYR A 39 -2.48 7.41 -10.83
CA TYR A 39 -1.57 6.26 -10.93
C TYR A 39 -1.13 5.96 -12.37
N LYS A 40 -2.04 6.16 -13.33
CA LYS A 40 -1.79 5.98 -14.78
C LYS A 40 -0.80 7.02 -15.32
N GLU A 41 -0.87 8.25 -14.83
CA GLU A 41 0.04 9.33 -15.24
C GLU A 41 1.46 9.12 -14.70
N LEU A 42 1.59 8.39 -13.59
CA LEU A 42 2.86 8.03 -12.97
C LEU A 42 3.49 6.74 -13.55
N ASP A 43 2.88 6.13 -14.58
CA ASP A 43 3.31 4.86 -15.19
C ASP A 43 3.50 3.73 -14.15
N LEU A 44 2.66 3.74 -13.10
CA LEU A 44 2.72 2.75 -12.03
C LEU A 44 1.91 1.50 -12.38
N GLN A 45 2.41 0.35 -11.94
CA GLN A 45 1.61 -0.88 -11.93
C GLN A 45 0.42 -0.73 -10.98
N GLU A 46 -0.71 -1.33 -11.34
CA GLU A 46 -1.95 -1.31 -10.54
C GLU A 46 -1.73 -1.85 -9.13
N ARG A 47 -0.79 -2.80 -8.96
CA ARG A 47 -0.49 -3.42 -7.68
C ARG A 47 1.00 -3.39 -7.37
N THR A 48 1.33 -3.28 -6.09
CA THR A 48 2.71 -3.36 -5.62
C THR A 48 2.84 -4.10 -4.29
N VAL A 49 4.05 -4.60 -4.00
CA VAL A 49 4.37 -5.31 -2.76
C VAL A 49 5.14 -4.38 -1.83
N VAL A 50 4.64 -4.19 -0.61
CA VAL A 50 5.25 -3.28 0.38
C VAL A 50 5.58 -4.06 1.65
N ASN A 51 6.80 -3.90 2.15
CA ASN A 51 7.21 -4.53 3.42
C ASN A 51 6.53 -3.84 4.62
N HIS A 52 6.19 -4.60 5.66
CA HIS A 52 5.62 -4.06 6.90
C HIS A 52 6.46 -2.97 7.58
N LYS A 53 7.77 -2.89 7.28
CA LYS A 53 8.68 -1.86 7.80
C LYS A 53 8.65 -0.56 6.99
N ASN A 54 8.03 -0.53 5.81
CA ASN A 54 8.17 0.53 4.80
C ASN A 54 6.86 1.27 4.50
N TYR A 55 5.87 1.21 5.38
CA TYR A 55 4.62 1.97 5.24
C TYR A 55 4.10 2.50 6.57
N LYS A 56 3.14 3.42 6.51
CA LYS A 56 2.32 3.88 7.63
C LYS A 56 0.85 3.64 7.31
N ILE A 57 0.07 3.13 8.27
CA ILE A 57 -1.38 3.00 8.13
C ILE A 57 -1.97 4.40 8.33
N ILE A 58 -2.83 4.84 7.43
CA ILE A 58 -3.49 6.15 7.49
C ILE A 58 -5.00 6.05 7.71
N GLU A 59 -5.64 4.98 7.23
CA GLU A 59 -7.05 4.64 7.46
C GLU A 59 -7.26 3.13 7.59
#